data_AF-A0A0B1SJV1-F1
#
_entry.id   AF-A0A0B1SJV1-F1
#
_cell.length_a   1.000
_cell.length_b   1.000
_cell.length_c   1.000
_cell.angle_alpha   90.00
_cell.angle_beta   90.00
_cell.angle_gamma   90.00
#
_symmetry.space_group_name_H-M   'P 1'
#
loop_
_entity.id
_entity.type
_entity.pdbx_description
1 polymer ?
#
loop_
_entity_poly.entity_id
_entity_poly.type
_entity_poly.pdbx_seq_one_letter_code
_entity_poly.pdbx_strand_id
1 'polypeptide(L)'
;MMNRLLRMLTTRCMTQAVYFSAGTVPVEQYVHFGLATPIYTHFTSPIRRYADVVVHRLLAASIGADDIYAGMLSQANVQKISQNINYRFDLVIWIRPSGSSYPKIENNQNAL
;
A
#
# COMPACT_ATOMS: atom_id res chain seq x y z
N MET A 1 29.32 2.09 -13.76
CA MET A 1 28.80 0.71 -13.62
C MET A 1 28.55 0.33 -12.16
N MET A 2 29.53 0.53 -11.25
CA MET A 2 29.42 0.22 -9.82
C MET A 2 28.19 0.83 -9.11
N ASN A 3 27.94 2.13 -9.28
CA ASN A 3 26.80 2.80 -8.62
C ASN A 3 25.44 2.23 -9.01
N ARG A 4 25.31 1.64 -10.20
CA ARG A 4 24.08 0.99 -10.64
C ARG A 4 23.89 -0.35 -9.94
N LEU A 5 24.96 -1.14 -9.83
CA LEU A 5 24.94 -2.42 -9.10
C LEU A 5 24.59 -2.20 -7.63
N LEU A 6 25.26 -1.23 -6.98
CA LEU A 6 24.99 -0.90 -5.58
C LEU A 6 23.53 -0.51 -5.37
N ARG A 7 22.98 0.36 -6.22
CA ARG A 7 21.56 0.75 -6.15
C ARG A 7 20.61 -0.44 -6.32
N MET A 8 20.89 -1.34 -7.26
CA MET A 8 20.04 -2.52 -7.44
C MET A 8 20.09 -3.44 -6.22
N LEU A 9 21.25 -3.63 -5.60
CA LEU A 9 21.39 -4.42 -4.39
C LEU A 9 20.69 -3.77 -3.20
N THR A 10 20.90 -2.46 -2.97
CA THR A 10 20.25 -1.74 -1.87
C THR A 10 18.73 -1.79 -1.97
N THR A 11 18.16 -1.62 -3.16
CA THR A 11 16.70 -1.69 -3.36
C THR A 11 16.15 -3.09 -3.12
N ARG A 12 16.93 -4.15 -3.37
CA ARG A 12 16.51 -5.53 -3.07
C ARG A 12 16.51 -5.87 -1.58
N CYS A 13 17.26 -5.10 -0.78
CA CYS A 13 17.28 -5.23 0.68
C CYS A 13 16.22 -4.38 1.38
N MET A 14 15.49 -3.51 0.65
CA MET A 14 14.40 -2.72 1.22
C MET A 14 13.14 -3.57 1.38
N THR A 15 12.37 -3.30 2.43
CA THR A 15 11.04 -3.88 2.62
C THR A 15 10.07 -3.34 1.57
N GLN A 16 9.08 -4.16 1.22
CA GLN A 16 8.04 -3.77 0.27
C GLN A 16 7.08 -2.76 0.93
N ALA A 17 6.65 -1.75 0.16
CA ALA A 17 5.64 -0.82 0.62
C ALA A 17 4.26 -1.50 0.68
N VAL A 18 3.51 -1.23 1.75
CA VAL A 18 2.22 -1.87 2.07
C VAL A 18 1.15 -0.79 2.27
N TYR A 19 -0.05 -1.00 1.74
CA TYR A 19 -1.21 -0.15 2.01
C TYR A 19 -1.79 -0.48 3.39
N PHE A 20 -2.10 0.56 4.17
CA PHE A 20 -2.77 0.42 5.47
C PHE A 20 -3.80 1.54 5.67
N SER A 21 -4.71 1.36 6.64
CA SER A 21 -5.67 2.38 7.04
C SER A 21 -5.16 3.21 8.20
N ALA A 22 -5.45 4.51 8.18
CA ALA A 22 -5.26 5.37 9.34
C ALA A 22 -6.05 4.80 10.53
N GLY A 23 -5.36 4.53 11.65
CA GLY A 23 -5.91 3.88 12.84
C GLY A 23 -5.53 2.41 13.04
N THR A 24 -4.90 1.73 12.08
CA THR A 24 -4.40 0.35 12.28
C THR A 24 -2.94 0.32 12.76
N VAL A 25 -2.15 1.31 12.38
CA VAL A 25 -0.74 1.47 12.76
C VAL A 25 -0.53 2.83 13.43
N PRO A 26 0.46 2.95 14.35
CA PRO A 26 0.81 4.21 14.98
C PRO A 26 1.38 5.20 13.96
N VAL A 27 1.19 6.50 14.22
CA VAL A 27 1.56 7.59 13.30
C VAL A 27 3.06 7.60 12.99
N GLU A 28 3.90 7.18 13.94
CA GLU A 28 5.35 7.07 13.77
C GLU A 28 5.76 6.13 12.63
N GLN A 29 4.91 5.15 12.29
CA GLN A 29 5.14 4.19 11.22
C GLN A 29 4.59 4.64 9.85
N TYR A 30 4.06 5.86 9.71
CA TYR A 30 3.49 6.34 8.44
C TYR A 30 4.56 6.81 7.45
N VAL A 31 5.81 6.92 7.92
CA VAL A 31 6.95 7.39 7.15
C VAL A 31 7.24 6.47 5.96
N HIS A 32 7.31 7.05 4.77
CA HIS A 32 7.68 6.34 3.56
C HIS A 32 9.20 6.46 3.34
N PHE A 33 9.97 5.49 3.85
CA PHE A 33 11.44 5.52 3.81
C PHE A 33 12.01 5.77 2.41
N GLY A 34 11.49 5.10 1.37
CA GLY A 34 11.98 5.25 0.00
C GLY A 34 11.70 6.61 -0.65
N LEU A 35 10.78 7.41 -0.10
CA LEU A 35 10.42 8.75 -0.61
C LEU A 35 10.86 9.86 0.36
N ALA A 36 11.34 9.50 1.55
CA ALA A 36 11.68 10.43 2.62
C ALA A 36 10.52 11.38 2.99
N THR A 37 9.27 10.89 2.97
CA THR A 37 8.08 11.68 3.35
C THR A 37 7.40 11.11 4.60
N PRO A 38 6.88 11.97 5.51
CA PRO A 38 6.26 11.52 6.76
C PRO A 38 4.91 10.83 6.57
N ILE A 39 4.21 11.14 5.47
CA ILE A 39 2.95 10.51 5.08
C ILE A 39 2.91 10.43 3.57
N TYR A 40 2.33 9.35 3.05
CA TYR A 40 2.18 9.14 1.62
C TYR A 40 0.95 8.29 1.31
N THR A 41 0.31 8.58 0.18
CA THR A 41 -0.76 7.75 -0.39
C THR A 41 -0.75 7.84 -1.90
N HIS A 42 -1.31 6.84 -2.57
CA HIS A 42 -1.52 6.89 -4.01
C HIS A 42 -2.81 7.65 -4.32
N PHE A 43 -2.74 8.58 -5.29
CA PHE A 43 -3.91 9.32 -5.79
C PHE A 43 -4.02 9.36 -7.33
N THR A 44 -2.92 9.23 -8.07
CA THR A 44 -2.81 9.73 -9.46
C THR A 44 -3.29 8.77 -10.56
N SER A 45 -3.79 7.56 -10.24
CA SER A 45 -4.17 6.57 -11.27
C SER A 45 -5.38 5.70 -10.89
N PRO A 46 -6.55 6.31 -10.61
CA PRO A 46 -7.78 5.60 -10.18
C PRO A 46 -8.22 4.48 -11.14
N ILE A 47 -7.87 4.56 -12.42
CA ILE A 47 -8.18 3.53 -13.42
C ILE A 47 -7.40 2.22 -13.17
N ARG A 48 -6.19 2.30 -12.61
CA ARG A 48 -5.26 1.15 -12.50
C ARG A 48 -5.01 0.68 -11.08
N ARG A 49 -5.36 1.48 -10.06
CA ARG A 49 -5.15 1.13 -8.65
C ARG A 49 -6.41 1.40 -7.86
N TYR A 50 -6.95 0.37 -7.22
CA TYR A 50 -8.13 0.53 -6.37
C TYR A 50 -7.86 1.44 -5.15
N ALA A 51 -6.62 1.47 -4.65
CA ALA A 51 -6.21 2.40 -3.60
C ALA A 51 -6.47 3.88 -3.98
N ASP A 52 -6.17 4.27 -5.22
CA ASP A 52 -6.44 5.62 -5.72
C ASP A 52 -7.95 5.90 -5.67
N VAL A 53 -8.81 4.96 -6.07
CA VAL A 53 -10.28 5.13 -6.03
C VAL A 53 -10.79 5.41 -4.63
N VAL A 54 -10.26 4.69 -3.63
CA VAL A 54 -10.63 4.91 -2.21
C VAL A 54 -10.23 6.32 -1.78
N VAL A 55 -9.01 6.75 -2.11
CA VAL A 55 -8.53 8.10 -1.76
C VAL A 55 -9.33 9.19 -2.48
N HIS A 56 -9.70 8.98 -3.75
CA HIS A 56 -10.57 9.91 -4.49
C HIS A 56 -11.93 10.09 -3.81
N ARG A 57 -12.56 8.99 -3.35
CA ARG A 57 -13.82 9.04 -2.61
C ARG A 57 -13.68 9.74 -1.25
N LEU A 58 -12.61 9.44 -0.51
CA LEU A 58 -12.32 10.09 0.77
C LEU A 58 -12.08 11.59 0.59
N LEU A 59 -11.36 11.99 -0.47
CA LEU A 59 -11.10 13.38 -0.78
C LEU A 59 -12.40 14.10 -1.14
N ALA A 60 -13.23 13.52 -2.02
CA ALA A 60 -14.53 14.08 -2.39
C ALA A 60 -15.42 14.31 -1.15
N ALA A 61 -15.47 13.34 -0.24
CA ALA A 61 -16.20 13.49 1.00
C ALA A 61 -15.59 14.54 1.95
N SER A 62 -14.25 14.65 2.01
CA SER A 62 -13.57 15.63 2.86
C SER A 62 -13.79 17.09 2.44
N ILE A 63 -14.04 17.33 1.15
CA ILE A 63 -14.34 18.65 0.60
C ILE A 63 -15.85 18.92 0.46
N GLY A 64 -16.70 17.98 0.88
CA GLY A 64 -18.16 18.10 0.77
C GLY A 64 -18.71 17.99 -0.65
N ALA A 65 -17.97 17.39 -1.58
CA ALA A 65 -18.42 17.15 -2.95
C ALA A 65 -19.28 15.87 -3.09
N ASP A 66 -19.17 14.95 -2.13
CA ASP A 66 -19.93 13.69 -2.07
C ASP A 66 -20.17 13.28 -0.62
N ASP A 67 -21.12 12.37 -0.38
CA ASP A 67 -21.45 11.87 0.95
C ASP A 67 -20.46 10.81 1.44
N ILE A 68 -20.28 10.74 2.77
CA ILE A 68 -19.43 9.70 3.38
C ILE A 68 -20.13 8.35 3.28
N TYR A 69 -19.50 7.40 2.60
CA TYR A 69 -19.98 6.02 2.58
C TYR A 69 -19.72 5.33 3.92
N ALA A 70 -20.79 4.96 4.64
CA ALA A 70 -20.71 4.33 5.96
C ALA A 70 -19.83 3.08 6.01
N GLY A 71 -19.80 2.30 4.92
CA GLY A 71 -18.95 1.11 4.83
C GLY A 71 -17.44 1.40 4.85
N MET A 72 -17.03 2.62 4.50
CA MET A 72 -15.65 3.10 4.47
C MET A 72 -15.20 3.71 5.81
N LEU A 73 -16.13 3.96 6.74
CA LEU A 73 -15.82 4.39 8.11
C LEU A 73 -15.47 3.22 9.04
N SER A 74 -15.89 2.00 8.69
CA SER A 74 -15.59 0.80 9.48
C SER A 74 -14.13 0.39 9.32
N GLN A 75 -13.35 0.49 10.40
CA GLN A 75 -11.94 0.09 10.43
C GLN A 75 -11.76 -1.36 9.91
N ALA A 76 -12.63 -2.27 10.33
CA ALA A 76 -12.56 -3.68 9.93
C ALA A 76 -12.75 -3.86 8.42
N ASN A 77 -13.60 -3.06 7.78
CA ASN A 77 -13.80 -3.12 6.33
C ASN A 77 -12.61 -2.54 5.58
N VAL A 78 -12.10 -1.38 6.01
CA VAL A 78 -10.95 -0.74 5.34
C VAL A 78 -9.70 -1.62 5.48
N GLN A 79 -9.51 -2.29 6.62
CA GLN A 79 -8.41 -3.23 6.81
C GLN A 79 -8.53 -4.46 5.88
N LYS A 80 -9.74 -5.00 5.69
CA LYS A 80 -9.95 -6.09 4.72
C LYS A 80 -9.65 -5.65 3.29
N ILE A 81 -10.06 -4.42 2.93
CA ILE A 81 -9.79 -3.84 1.61
C ILE A 81 -8.29 -3.64 1.41
N SER A 82 -7.58 -3.06 2.38
CA SER A 82 -6.14 -2.83 2.27
C SER A 82 -5.37 -4.15 2.14
N GLN A 83 -5.71 -5.17 2.93
CA GLN A 83 -5.16 -6.52 2.81
C GLN A 83 -5.39 -7.13 1.42
N ASN A 84 -6.60 -6.96 0.86
CA ASN A 84 -6.90 -7.43 -0.49
C ASN A 84 -6.05 -6.71 -1.55
N ILE A 85 -5.91 -5.39 -1.46
CA ILE A 85 -5.08 -4.60 -2.39
C ILE A 85 -3.62 -5.06 -2.31
N ASN A 86 -3.08 -5.23 -1.11
CA ASN A 86 -1.71 -5.73 -0.90
C ASN A 86 -1.53 -7.12 -1.52
N TYR A 87 -2.44 -8.05 -1.24
CA TYR A 87 -2.41 -9.38 -1.83
C TYR A 87 -2.41 -9.34 -3.36
N ARG A 88 -3.29 -8.53 -3.97
CA ARG A 88 -3.33 -8.36 -5.43
C ARG A 88 -2.06 -7.75 -5.99
N PHE A 89 -1.47 -6.78 -5.28
CA PHE A 89 -0.20 -6.16 -5.66
C PHE A 89 0.94 -7.18 -5.65
N ASP A 90 1.01 -8.01 -4.60
CA ASP A 90 2.00 -9.09 -4.48
C ASP A 90 1.84 -10.08 -5.62
N LEU A 91 0.62 -10.54 -5.90
CA LEU A 91 0.35 -11.43 -7.04
C LEU A 91 0.91 -10.87 -8.35
N VAL A 92 0.70 -9.58 -8.63
CA VAL A 92 1.23 -8.94 -9.85
C VAL A 92 2.76 -8.94 -9.87
N ILE A 93 3.41 -8.72 -8.72
CA ILE A 93 4.87 -8.76 -8.60
C ILE A 93 5.43 -10.16 -8.78
N TRP A 94 4.72 -11.20 -8.31
CA TRP A 94 5.18 -12.60 -8.43
C TRP A 94 4.95 -13.19 -9.82
N ILE A 95 3.85 -12.81 -10.49
CA ILE A 95 3.52 -13.30 -11.84
C ILE A 95 4.51 -12.75 -12.89
N ARG A 96 5.03 -11.53 -12.71
CA ARG A 96 5.86 -10.86 -13.74
C ARG A 96 7.29 -11.41 -13.93
N PRO A 97 7.99 -12.04 -12.95
CA PRO A 97 9.36 -12.52 -13.16
C PRO A 97 9.59 -14.02 -12.96
N SER A 98 8.66 -14.80 -12.41
CA SER A 98 9.03 -16.16 -11.96
C SER A 98 7.84 -17.12 -11.99
N GLY A 99 7.95 -18.19 -12.79
CA GLY A 99 7.10 -19.39 -12.69
C GLY A 99 7.36 -20.18 -11.40
N SER A 100 7.42 -19.51 -10.25
CA SER A 100 7.67 -20.09 -8.94
C SER A 100 6.46 -19.89 -8.03
N SER A 101 6.14 -20.94 -7.28
CA SER A 101 4.94 -21.09 -6.46
C SER A 101 4.71 -19.96 -5.45
N TYR A 102 3.45 -19.56 -5.31
CA TYR A 102 2.98 -18.53 -4.38
C TYR A 102 3.46 -18.77 -2.92
N PRO A 103 4.06 -17.78 -2.25
CA PRO A 103 4.27 -17.85 -0.81
C PRO A 103 2.92 -17.68 -0.08
N LYS A 104 2.62 -18.58 0.85
CA LYS A 104 1.53 -18.41 1.81
C LYS A 104 1.92 -17.26 2.74
N ILE A 105 1.05 -16.26 2.88
CA ILE A 105 1.26 -15.15 3.80
C ILE A 105 1.17 -15.71 5.22
N GLU A 106 2.30 -15.94 5.86
CA GLU A 106 2.37 -16.03 7.31
C GLU A 106 2.07 -14.62 7.84
N ASN A 107 1.13 -14.54 8.78
CA ASN A 107 0.72 -13.30 9.43
C ASN A 107 1.90 -12.68 10.19
N ASN A 108 2.77 -11.95 9.51
CA ASN A 108 3.89 -11.29 10.16
C ASN A 108 3.42 -9.90 10.62
N GLN A 109 2.99 -9.83 11.88
CA GLN A 109 2.71 -8.59 12.61
C GLN A 109 3.98 -7.78 12.91
N ASN A 110 5.13 -8.15 12.35
CA ASN A 110 6.42 -7.50 12.59
C ASN A 110 7.01 -7.01 11.26
N ALA A 111 6.50 -5.90 10.75
CA ALA A 111 7.27 -5.04 9.86
C ALA A 111 7.85 -3.92 10.75
N LEU A 112 9.12 -4.08 11.12
CA LEU A 112 9.99 -2.95 11.49
C LEU A 112 10.31 -2.12 10.25
#